data_AF-A0A9D8SLW2-F1
#
_entry.id   AF-A0A9D8SLW2-F1
#
_cell.length_a   1.000
_cell.length_b   1.000
_cell.length_c   1.000
_cell.angle_alpha   90.00
_cell.angle_beta   90.00
_cell.angle_gamma   90.00
#
_symmetry.space_group_name_H-M   'P 1'
#
loop_
_entity.id
_entity.type
_entity.pdbx_description
1 polymer ?
#
loop_
_entity_poly.entity_id
_entity_poly.type
_entity_poly.pdbx_seq_one_letter_code
_entity_poly.pdbx_strand_id
1 'polypeptide(L)'
;MGLKQSNQTGRSMIEMLGVLAIVGILSVGGISAYQKAMTKYKVNKWTEDVALMVQNFRFYSKDWIKIAKIAGTYTSVTKYFYDANLVPSNWFLGDNDKRLYNNFGSVISFSSYINVIYFSVRLKTGSLGVEEQCRNFFTQIILPQSEAIHWVHRYNSDAQASNRKNEEKYYGINYCTKTTKCLGDFGFEDIIDACKDAPDDGELLIMSVYLK
;
A
#
# COMPACT_ATOMS: atom_id res chain seq x y z
N MET A 1 28.10 -71.43 -7.31
CA MET A 1 27.04 -70.41 -7.20
C MET A 1 27.60 -69.25 -6.39
N GLY A 2 28.11 -68.21 -7.05
CA GLY A 2 28.76 -67.08 -6.37
C GLY A 2 27.70 -66.12 -5.84
N LEU A 3 27.60 -65.97 -4.52
CA LEU A 3 26.80 -64.94 -3.89
C LEU A 3 27.45 -63.59 -4.18
N LYS A 4 26.78 -62.78 -5.01
CA LYS A 4 27.15 -61.38 -5.26
C LYS A 4 27.01 -60.63 -3.92
N GLN A 5 28.13 -60.36 -3.26
CA GLN A 5 28.17 -59.52 -2.08
C GLN A 5 27.88 -58.08 -2.53
N SER A 6 26.64 -57.61 -2.32
CA SER A 6 26.31 -56.21 -2.50
C SER A 6 27.01 -55.43 -1.38
N ASN A 7 28.15 -54.81 -1.71
CA ASN A 7 28.75 -53.77 -0.86
C ASN A 7 27.73 -52.63 -0.77
N GLN A 8 26.84 -52.68 0.22
CA GLN A 8 26.21 -51.47 0.71
C GLN A 8 27.35 -50.70 1.36
N THR A 9 27.95 -49.76 0.61
CA THR A 9 28.86 -48.76 1.18
C THR A 9 28.04 -48.01 2.22
N GLY A 10 28.13 -48.43 3.48
CA GLY A 10 27.43 -47.81 4.58
C GLY A 10 27.90 -46.38 4.67
N ARG A 11 27.08 -45.43 4.20
CA ARG A 11 27.28 -44.03 4.55
C ARG A 11 27.24 -43.96 6.06
N SER A 12 28.24 -43.31 6.66
CA SER A 12 28.27 -43.17 8.10
C SER A 12 27.00 -42.43 8.54
N MET A 13 26.34 -42.85 9.62
CA MET A 13 25.13 -42.19 10.12
C MET A 13 25.36 -40.67 10.29
N ILE A 14 26.59 -40.27 10.62
CA ILE A 14 26.96 -38.86 10.78
C ILE A 14 26.99 -38.09 9.44
N GLU A 15 27.38 -38.74 8.34
CA GLU A 15 27.36 -38.14 7.01
C GLU A 15 25.92 -37.90 6.53
N MET A 16 25.00 -38.81 6.89
CA MET A 16 23.59 -38.64 6.56
C MET A 16 22.91 -37.58 7.44
N LEU A 17 23.28 -37.49 8.73
CA LEU A 17 22.82 -36.43 9.63
C LEU A 17 23.33 -35.04 9.22
N GLY A 18 24.58 -34.94 8.75
CA GLY A 18 25.15 -33.68 8.24
C GLY A 18 24.40 -33.15 7.03
N VAL A 19 24.07 -34.04 6.07
CA VAL A 19 23.26 -33.67 4.90
C VAL A 19 21.85 -33.24 5.31
N LEU A 20 21.21 -33.96 6.24
CA LEU A 20 19.87 -33.60 6.73
C LEU A 20 19.86 -32.24 7.45
N ALA A 21 20.90 -31.92 8.22
CA ALA A 21 21.03 -30.63 8.88
C ALA A 21 21.13 -29.47 7.87
N ILE A 22 21.94 -29.63 6.82
CA ILE A 22 22.08 -28.62 5.77
C ILE A 22 20.76 -28.44 5.01
N VAL A 23 20.09 -29.54 4.63
CA VAL A 23 18.78 -29.48 3.95
C VAL A 23 17.74 -28.80 4.84
N GLY A 24 17.72 -29.08 6.15
CA GLY A 24 16.83 -28.43 7.10
C GLY A 24 17.01 -26.91 7.13
N ILE A 25 18.25 -26.42 7.27
CA ILE A 25 18.55 -24.99 7.32
C ILE A 25 18.21 -24.30 5.99
N LEU A 26 18.61 -24.88 4.86
CA LEU A 26 18.31 -24.33 3.53
C LEU A 26 16.81 -24.31 3.24
N SER A 27 16.04 -25.28 3.75
CA SER A 27 14.59 -25.30 3.59
C SER A 27 13.93 -24.15 4.33
N VAL A 28 14.28 -23.93 5.60
CA VAL A 28 13.71 -22.82 6.40
C VAL A 28 14.16 -21.46 5.84
N GLY A 29 15.43 -21.33 5.44
CA GLY A 29 15.95 -20.13 4.80
C GLY A 29 15.28 -19.83 3.45
N GLY A 30 15.09 -20.86 2.63
CA GLY A 30 14.45 -20.76 1.31
C GLY A 30 12.98 -20.36 1.40
N ILE A 31 12.21 -20.94 2.33
CA ILE A 31 10.81 -20.59 2.55
C ILE A 31 10.66 -19.13 3.01
N SER A 32 11.48 -18.69 3.97
CA SER A 32 11.47 -17.30 4.45
C SER A 32 11.89 -16.31 3.35
N ALA A 33 12.93 -16.66 2.57
CA ALA A 33 13.39 -15.84 1.45
C ALA A 33 12.32 -15.72 0.34
N TYR A 34 11.69 -16.83 -0.04
CA TYR A 34 10.61 -16.85 -1.01
C TYR A 34 9.43 -15.98 -0.56
N GLN A 35 9.01 -16.10 0.70
CA GLN A 35 7.92 -15.28 1.25
C GLN A 35 8.24 -13.78 1.20
N LYS A 36 9.48 -13.39 1.55
CA LYS A 36 9.92 -11.99 1.46
C LYS A 36 9.95 -11.48 0.01
N ALA A 37 10.52 -12.25 -0.92
CA ALA A 37 10.57 -11.88 -2.33
C ALA A 37 9.17 -11.74 -2.94
N MET A 38 8.25 -12.66 -2.61
CA MET A 38 6.88 -12.63 -3.08
C MET A 38 6.10 -11.44 -2.49
N THR A 39 6.36 -11.08 -1.23
CA THR A 39 5.79 -9.88 -0.61
C THR A 39 6.24 -8.64 -1.35
N LYS A 40 7.55 -8.49 -1.58
CA LYS A 40 8.11 -7.36 -2.32
C LYS A 40 7.55 -7.24 -3.73
N TYR A 41 7.39 -8.36 -4.42
CA TYR A 41 6.73 -8.39 -5.74
C TYR A 41 5.29 -7.86 -5.67
N LYS A 42 4.49 -8.32 -4.70
CA LYS A 42 3.11 -7.84 -4.51
C LYS A 42 3.04 -6.36 -4.15
N VAL A 43 3.95 -5.89 -3.29
CA VAL A 43 4.04 -4.49 -2.90
C VAL A 43 4.39 -3.61 -4.10
N ASN A 44 5.40 -3.99 -4.89
CA ASN A 44 5.77 -3.26 -6.10
C ASN A 44 4.62 -3.21 -7.10
N LYS A 45 3.96 -4.35 -7.34
CA LYS A 45 2.81 -4.39 -8.25
C LYS A 45 1.67 -3.49 -7.76
N TRP A 46 1.40 -3.51 -6.46
CA TRP A 46 0.45 -2.59 -5.85
C TRP A 46 0.84 -1.12 -6.04
N THR A 47 2.12 -0.78 -5.85
CA THR A 47 2.61 0.59 -6.03
C THR A 47 2.43 1.06 -7.49
N GLU A 48 2.74 0.21 -8.47
CA GLU A 48 2.51 0.50 -9.89
C GLU A 48 1.04 0.77 -10.18
N ASP A 49 0.15 -0.10 -9.68
CA ASP A 49 -1.29 0.02 -9.89
C ASP A 49 -1.84 1.31 -9.27
N VAL A 50 -1.43 1.64 -8.03
CA VAL A 50 -1.86 2.88 -7.36
C VAL A 50 -1.28 4.10 -8.07
N ALA A 51 -0.01 4.06 -8.50
CA ALA A 51 0.61 5.16 -9.23
C ALA A 51 -0.16 5.45 -10.53
N LEU A 52 -0.52 4.41 -11.30
CA LEU A 52 -1.33 4.55 -12.50
C LEU A 52 -2.70 5.16 -12.20
N MET A 53 -3.40 4.66 -11.18
CA MET A 53 -4.70 5.19 -10.80
C MET A 53 -4.62 6.66 -10.36
N VAL A 54 -3.60 7.03 -9.57
CA VAL A 54 -3.40 8.43 -9.14
C VAL A 54 -3.09 9.34 -10.32
N GLN A 55 -2.28 8.88 -11.29
CA GLN A 55 -2.02 9.63 -12.52
C GLN A 55 -3.30 9.86 -13.34
N ASN A 56 -4.07 8.79 -13.59
CA ASN A 56 -5.36 8.90 -14.29
C ASN A 56 -6.33 9.82 -13.54
N PHE A 57 -6.41 9.68 -12.21
CA PHE A 57 -7.27 10.51 -11.37
C PHE A 57 -6.91 11.99 -11.46
N ARG A 58 -5.62 12.32 -11.44
CA ARG A 58 -5.11 13.69 -11.62
C ARG A 58 -5.39 14.22 -13.02
N PHE A 59 -5.18 13.40 -14.05
CA PHE A 59 -5.41 13.78 -15.45
C PHE A 59 -6.85 14.25 -15.69
N TYR A 60 -7.83 13.51 -15.16
CA TYR A 60 -9.27 13.84 -15.26
C TYR A 60 -9.80 14.73 -14.13
N SER A 61 -8.92 15.38 -13.36
CA SER A 61 -9.27 16.23 -12.21
C SER A 61 -10.40 17.23 -12.47
N LYS A 62 -10.38 17.89 -13.63
CA LYS A 62 -11.40 18.88 -14.02
C LYS A 62 -12.78 18.25 -14.17
N ASP A 63 -12.87 17.01 -14.65
CA ASP A 63 -14.15 16.34 -14.86
C ASP A 63 -14.74 15.86 -13.54
N TRP A 64 -13.91 15.38 -12.61
CA TRP A 64 -14.32 15.07 -11.24
C TRP A 64 -14.88 16.30 -10.51
N ILE A 65 -14.21 17.45 -10.67
CA ILE A 65 -14.66 18.73 -10.13
C ILE A 65 -16.01 19.15 -10.74
N LYS A 66 -16.20 19.00 -12.06
CA LYS A 66 -17.49 19.29 -12.72
C LYS A 66 -18.61 18.42 -12.16
N ILE A 67 -18.36 17.11 -11.97
CA ILE A 67 -19.33 16.19 -11.39
C ILE A 67 -19.76 16.67 -9.99
N ALA A 68 -18.80 17.01 -9.13
CA ALA A 68 -19.11 17.50 -7.78
C ALA A 68 -19.83 18.86 -7.80
N LYS A 69 -19.52 19.75 -8.76
CA LYS A 69 -20.24 21.01 -8.97
C LYS A 69 -21.70 20.80 -9.35
N ILE A 70 -21.96 19.87 -10.26
CA ILE A 70 -23.33 19.51 -10.66
C ILE A 70 -24.11 18.92 -9.48
N ALA A 71 -23.48 18.06 -8.69
CA ALA A 71 -24.08 17.50 -7.49
C ALA A 71 -24.27 18.52 -6.36
N GLY A 72 -23.53 19.64 -6.39
CA GLY A 72 -23.56 20.69 -5.36
C GLY A 72 -22.94 20.27 -4.01
N THR A 73 -22.28 19.11 -3.93
CA THR A 73 -21.76 18.56 -2.68
C THR A 73 -20.62 17.56 -2.91
N TYR A 74 -20.08 17.03 -1.83
CA TYR A 74 -19.16 15.89 -1.83
C TYR A 74 -19.70 14.75 -2.70
N THR A 75 -18.90 14.31 -3.66
CA THR A 75 -19.26 13.22 -4.57
C THR A 75 -18.14 12.19 -4.61
N SER A 76 -18.48 10.92 -4.35
CA SER A 76 -17.56 9.83 -4.67
C SER A 76 -17.54 9.63 -6.17
N VAL A 77 -16.35 9.65 -6.76
CA VAL A 77 -16.16 9.43 -8.20
C VAL A 77 -15.58 8.04 -8.50
N THR A 78 -15.49 7.19 -7.48
CA THR A 78 -14.86 5.87 -7.57
C THR A 78 -15.56 4.97 -8.59
N LYS A 79 -16.90 4.94 -8.60
CA LYS A 79 -17.68 4.19 -9.58
C LYS A 79 -17.42 4.65 -11.01
N TYR A 80 -17.46 5.96 -11.27
CA TYR A 80 -17.20 6.50 -12.61
C TYR A 80 -15.78 6.17 -13.08
N PHE A 81 -14.81 6.25 -12.17
CA PHE A 81 -13.42 5.91 -12.44
C PHE A 81 -13.26 4.41 -12.81
N TYR A 82 -13.99 3.54 -12.13
CA TYR A 82 -14.06 2.10 -12.43
C TYR A 82 -14.74 1.82 -13.78
N ASP A 83 -15.93 2.36 -14.00
CA ASP A 83 -16.73 2.15 -15.21
C ASP A 83 -16.03 2.68 -16.47
N ALA A 84 -15.16 3.69 -16.32
CA ALA A 84 -14.33 4.24 -17.39
C ALA A 84 -13.10 3.39 -17.74
N ASN A 85 -12.92 2.22 -17.13
CA ASN A 85 -11.75 1.34 -17.29
C ASN A 85 -10.41 2.03 -16.96
N LEU A 86 -10.40 2.95 -16.00
CA LEU A 86 -9.18 3.64 -15.53
C LEU A 86 -8.51 2.94 -14.34
N VAL A 87 -9.07 1.78 -13.94
CA VAL A 87 -8.67 0.97 -12.80
C VAL A 87 -8.04 -0.34 -13.31
N PRO A 88 -6.88 -0.77 -12.77
CA PRO A 88 -6.27 -2.04 -13.15
C PRO A 88 -7.19 -3.24 -12.87
N SER A 89 -7.13 -4.27 -13.71
CA SER A 89 -8.09 -5.39 -13.71
C SER A 89 -8.07 -6.27 -12.45
N ASN A 90 -7.03 -6.16 -11.63
CA ASN A 90 -6.89 -6.86 -10.34
C ASN A 90 -7.52 -6.09 -9.16
N TRP A 91 -8.24 -5.01 -9.43
CA TRP A 91 -9.02 -4.25 -8.46
C TRP A 91 -10.51 -4.37 -8.76
N PHE A 92 -11.31 -4.40 -7.70
CA PHE A 92 -12.74 -4.67 -7.76
C PHE A 92 -13.53 -3.59 -7.03
N LEU A 93 -14.64 -3.15 -7.61
CA LEU A 93 -15.57 -2.24 -6.95
C LEU A 93 -16.35 -3.00 -5.87
N GLY A 94 -16.34 -2.51 -4.63
CA GLY A 94 -17.15 -3.09 -3.56
C GLY A 94 -18.61 -2.60 -3.59
N ASP A 95 -19.47 -3.30 -2.87
CA ASP A 95 -20.96 -3.20 -2.94
C ASP A 95 -21.56 -1.79 -2.77
N ASN A 96 -20.83 -0.86 -2.13
CA ASN A 96 -21.27 0.50 -1.92
C ASN A 96 -20.79 1.49 -3.00
N ASP A 97 -20.17 1.01 -4.08
CA ASP A 97 -19.67 1.78 -5.24
C ASP A 97 -18.65 2.90 -4.93
N LYS A 98 -18.18 2.95 -3.68
CA LYS A 98 -17.34 4.03 -3.15
C LYS A 98 -15.89 3.63 -2.94
N ARG A 99 -15.57 2.35 -3.08
CA ARG A 99 -14.27 1.77 -2.70
C ARG A 99 -13.86 0.68 -3.66
N LEU A 100 -12.59 0.71 -4.03
CA LEU A 100 -11.92 -0.33 -4.79
C LEU A 100 -11.07 -1.18 -3.85
N TYR A 101 -11.16 -2.48 -4.02
CA TYR A 101 -10.47 -3.49 -3.22
C TYR A 101 -9.52 -4.28 -4.10
N ASN A 102 -8.43 -4.76 -3.52
CA ASN A 102 -7.59 -5.75 -4.16
C ASN A 102 -7.35 -6.96 -3.24
N ASN A 103 -6.84 -8.04 -3.82
CA ASN A 103 -6.54 -9.28 -3.10
C ASN A 103 -5.35 -9.15 -2.13
N PHE A 104 -4.68 -8.01 -2.12
CA PHE A 104 -3.57 -7.72 -1.20
C PHE A 104 -4.05 -6.99 0.08
N GLY A 105 -5.35 -6.73 0.21
CA GLY A 105 -5.94 -6.16 1.43
C GLY A 105 -5.89 -4.63 1.49
N SER A 106 -5.57 -3.97 0.37
CA SER A 106 -5.61 -2.51 0.26
C SER A 106 -6.95 -2.04 -0.28
N VAL A 107 -7.37 -0.87 0.21
CA VAL A 107 -8.60 -0.22 -0.26
C VAL A 107 -8.26 1.18 -0.74
N ILE A 108 -8.74 1.55 -1.92
CA ILE A 108 -8.60 2.91 -2.44
C ILE A 108 -9.98 3.50 -2.77
N SER A 109 -10.14 4.79 -2.56
CA SER A 109 -11.35 5.52 -2.93
C SER A 109 -11.00 6.87 -3.51
N PHE A 110 -11.75 7.29 -4.51
CA PHE A 110 -11.63 8.55 -5.22
C PHE A 110 -12.89 9.40 -5.02
N SER A 111 -12.69 10.67 -4.69
CA SER A 111 -13.77 11.60 -4.40
C SER A 111 -13.44 13.02 -4.84
N SER A 112 -14.47 13.82 -5.05
CA SER A 112 -14.36 15.23 -5.39
C SER A 112 -15.29 16.07 -4.54
N TYR A 113 -14.78 17.20 -4.07
CA TYR A 113 -15.58 18.34 -3.65
C TYR A 113 -15.64 19.36 -4.81
N ILE A 114 -16.33 20.48 -4.58
CA ILE A 114 -16.57 21.53 -5.58
C ILE A 114 -15.26 22.16 -6.11
N ASN A 115 -14.18 22.19 -5.31
CA ASN A 115 -12.92 22.87 -5.66
C ASN A 115 -11.66 22.04 -5.38
N VAL A 116 -11.80 20.78 -4.97
CA VAL A 116 -10.66 19.94 -4.58
C VAL A 116 -11.01 18.49 -4.87
N ILE A 117 -10.07 17.76 -5.43
CA ILE A 117 -10.18 16.30 -5.56
C ILE A 117 -9.34 15.65 -4.47
N TYR A 118 -9.74 14.48 -4.01
CA TYR A 118 -8.91 13.72 -3.10
C TYR A 118 -9.12 12.24 -3.28
N PHE A 119 -8.09 11.49 -2.92
CA PHE A 119 -8.18 10.03 -2.87
C PHE A 119 -7.67 9.55 -1.51
N SER A 120 -8.16 8.40 -1.09
CA SER A 120 -7.75 7.79 0.18
C SER A 120 -7.26 6.38 -0.07
N VAL A 121 -6.09 6.06 0.46
CA VAL A 121 -5.55 4.70 0.54
C VAL A 121 -5.72 4.20 1.98
N ARG A 122 -6.21 2.98 2.14
CA ARG A 122 -6.34 2.29 3.42
C ARG A 122 -5.55 0.99 3.37
N LEU A 123 -4.65 0.83 4.32
CA LEU A 123 -3.82 -0.35 4.49
C LEU A 123 -4.18 -1.02 5.81
N LYS A 124 -4.41 -2.33 5.80
CA LYS A 124 -4.76 -3.09 7.00
C LYS A 124 -3.51 -3.41 7.82
N THR A 125 -3.39 -2.86 9.02
CA THR A 125 -2.22 -3.10 9.88
C THR A 125 -2.14 -4.57 10.33
N GLY A 126 -0.93 -5.02 10.65
CA GLY A 126 -0.64 -6.43 10.95
C GLY A 126 -0.60 -7.36 9.72
N SER A 127 -0.88 -6.86 8.51
CA SER A 127 -0.71 -7.65 7.28
C SER A 127 0.69 -7.51 6.67
N LEU A 128 1.14 -8.59 6.04
CA LEU A 128 2.49 -8.68 5.48
C LEU A 128 2.70 -7.67 4.34
N GLY A 129 3.68 -6.78 4.49
CA GLY A 129 4.08 -5.81 3.47
C GLY A 129 3.51 -4.40 3.63
N VAL A 130 2.69 -4.13 4.64
CA VAL A 130 2.06 -2.81 4.87
C VAL A 130 3.07 -1.67 5.03
N GLU A 131 4.15 -1.90 5.78
CA GLU A 131 5.21 -0.92 5.93
C GLU A 131 5.84 -0.56 4.58
N GLU A 132 6.13 -1.56 3.76
CA GLU A 132 6.72 -1.36 2.43
C GLU A 132 5.71 -0.67 1.49
N GLN A 133 4.41 -0.98 1.58
CA GLN A 133 3.36 -0.25 0.87
C GLN A 133 3.33 1.23 1.28
N CYS A 134 3.33 1.52 2.57
CA CYS A 134 3.34 2.89 3.06
C CYS A 134 4.59 3.65 2.60
N ARG A 135 5.78 3.04 2.74
CA ARG A 135 7.05 3.63 2.30
C ARG A 135 7.07 3.89 0.79
N ASN A 136 6.61 2.94 -0.02
CA ASN A 136 6.52 3.11 -1.47
C ASN A 136 5.49 4.18 -1.83
N PHE A 137 4.38 4.28 -1.10
CA PHE A 137 3.38 5.33 -1.30
C PHE A 137 4.00 6.71 -1.09
N PHE A 138 4.75 6.92 -0.01
CA PHE A 138 5.44 8.18 0.21
C PHE A 138 6.50 8.46 -0.87
N THR A 139 7.40 7.53 -1.09
CA THR A 139 8.58 7.73 -1.96
C THR A 139 8.26 7.81 -3.45
N GLN A 140 7.27 7.04 -3.94
CA GLN A 140 6.98 6.92 -5.37
C GLN A 140 5.73 7.69 -5.82
N ILE A 141 4.85 8.08 -4.89
CA ILE A 141 3.57 8.70 -5.24
C ILE A 141 3.43 10.08 -4.59
N ILE A 142 3.62 10.20 -3.27
CA ILE A 142 3.41 11.47 -2.55
C ILE A 142 4.51 12.49 -2.86
N LEU A 143 5.78 12.15 -2.60
CA LEU A 143 6.88 13.09 -2.74
C LEU A 143 7.07 13.59 -4.18
N PRO A 144 6.99 12.74 -5.22
CA PRO A 144 7.10 13.21 -6.61
C PRO A 144 5.99 14.17 -7.05
N GLN A 145 4.86 14.22 -6.33
CA GLN A 145 3.71 15.07 -6.64
C GLN A 145 3.45 16.13 -5.57
N SER A 146 4.43 16.39 -4.71
CA SER A 146 4.30 17.26 -3.53
C SER A 146 3.88 18.71 -3.85
N GLU A 147 4.11 19.18 -5.08
CA GLU A 147 3.64 20.51 -5.53
C GLU A 147 2.13 20.59 -5.78
N ALA A 148 1.51 19.48 -6.23
CA ALA A 148 0.08 19.39 -6.53
C ALA A 148 -0.76 19.00 -5.29
N ILE A 149 -0.09 18.53 -4.24
CA ILE A 149 -0.73 18.10 -3.00
C ILE A 149 -1.01 19.33 -2.14
N HIS A 150 -2.27 19.55 -1.78
CA HIS A 150 -2.61 20.53 -0.76
C HIS A 150 -2.15 20.03 0.62
N TRP A 151 -2.55 18.82 0.97
CA TRP A 151 -2.12 18.10 2.17
C TRP A 151 -2.40 16.60 2.06
N VAL A 152 -1.64 15.82 2.82
CA VAL A 152 -1.87 14.41 3.12
C VAL A 152 -2.32 14.34 4.58
N HIS A 153 -3.50 13.80 4.79
CA HIS A 153 -4.03 13.51 6.11
C HIS A 153 -3.85 12.03 6.41
N ARG A 154 -2.90 11.73 7.31
CA ARG A 154 -2.56 10.38 7.77
C ARG A 154 -3.19 10.16 9.12
N TYR A 155 -3.89 9.05 9.31
CA TYR A 155 -4.47 8.69 10.59
C TYR A 155 -4.71 7.19 10.67
N ASN A 156 -4.84 6.71 11.89
CA ASN A 156 -5.24 5.35 12.18
C ASN A 156 -6.72 5.31 12.53
N SER A 157 -7.40 4.22 12.18
CA SER A 157 -8.81 4.05 12.45
C SER A 157 -9.14 2.60 12.71
N ASP A 158 -10.11 2.36 13.59
CA ASP A 158 -10.79 1.06 13.63
C ASP A 158 -11.48 0.75 12.28
N ALA A 159 -11.82 -0.52 12.06
CA ALA A 159 -12.52 -0.95 10.84
C ALA A 159 -13.88 -0.27 10.63
N GLN A 160 -14.45 0.37 11.65
CA GLN A 160 -15.77 1.03 11.65
C GLN A 160 -15.70 2.57 11.54
N ALA A 161 -14.51 3.15 11.27
CA ALA A 161 -14.29 4.57 11.00
C ALA A 161 -14.68 5.56 12.12
N SER A 162 -15.06 5.09 13.31
CA SER A 162 -15.62 5.91 14.38
C SER A 162 -14.58 6.65 15.20
N ASN A 163 -13.36 6.11 15.35
CA ASN A 163 -12.33 6.70 16.20
C ASN A 163 -11.00 6.86 15.44
N ARG A 164 -10.63 8.11 15.13
CA ARG A 164 -9.32 8.43 14.54
C ARG A 164 -8.27 8.52 15.65
N LYS A 165 -7.10 7.91 15.42
CA LYS A 165 -5.92 7.97 16.30
C LYS A 165 -4.70 8.41 15.49
N ASN A 166 -3.68 8.94 16.17
CA ASN A 166 -2.39 9.31 15.58
C ASN A 166 -2.55 10.11 14.27
N GLU A 167 -3.38 11.15 14.33
CA GLU A 167 -3.68 12.04 13.21
C GLU A 167 -2.49 12.95 12.95
N GLU A 168 -2.05 12.95 11.70
CA GLU A 168 -0.93 13.74 11.20
C GLU A 168 -1.30 14.37 9.85
N LYS A 169 -0.79 15.59 9.63
CA LYS A 169 -1.04 16.36 8.40
C LYS A 169 0.26 16.85 7.82
N TYR A 170 0.52 16.45 6.57
CA TYR A 170 1.71 16.82 5.80
C TYR A 170 1.28 17.68 4.62
N TYR A 171 1.87 18.86 4.46
CA TYR A 171 1.44 19.83 3.45
C TYR A 171 2.38 19.80 2.24
N GLY A 172 1.83 19.98 1.04
CA GLY A 172 2.66 20.09 -0.15
C GLY A 172 3.52 21.34 -0.16
N ILE A 173 4.54 21.35 -1.02
CA ILE A 173 5.58 22.39 -1.03
C ILE A 173 4.99 23.79 -1.23
N ASN A 174 3.98 23.90 -2.10
CA ASN A 174 3.30 25.17 -2.39
C ASN A 174 2.28 25.60 -1.33
N TYR A 175 2.00 24.75 -0.34
CA TYR A 175 0.91 24.93 0.62
C TYR A 175 1.37 24.84 2.07
N CYS A 176 2.64 24.51 2.32
CA CYS A 176 3.19 24.45 3.65
C CYS A 176 3.61 25.85 4.14
N THR A 177 3.55 26.04 5.46
CA THR A 177 4.02 27.24 6.16
C THR A 177 5.12 26.85 7.16
N LYS A 178 5.76 27.84 7.78
CA LYS A 178 6.82 27.64 8.80
C LYS A 178 6.37 26.80 10.01
N THR A 179 5.07 26.65 10.25
CA THR A 179 4.51 25.93 11.41
C THR A 179 3.90 24.58 11.03
N THR A 180 3.97 24.18 9.75
CA THR A 180 3.38 22.94 9.26
C THR A 180 4.47 21.95 8.83
N LYS A 181 4.17 20.65 8.90
CA LYS A 181 5.06 19.61 8.36
C LYS A 181 5.04 19.66 6.83
N CYS A 182 6.14 20.09 6.21
CA CYS A 182 6.23 20.26 4.77
C CYS A 182 6.77 18.99 4.09
N LEU A 183 6.13 18.56 3.00
CA LEU A 183 6.60 17.44 2.18
C LEU A 183 7.92 17.73 1.44
N GLY A 184 8.32 19.00 1.33
CA GLY A 184 9.63 19.38 0.78
C GLY A 184 10.80 19.06 1.70
N ASP A 185 10.55 18.99 3.00
CA ASP A 185 11.55 18.70 4.03
C ASP A 185 11.52 17.23 4.48
N PHE A 186 10.66 16.41 3.86
CA PHE A 186 10.40 15.03 4.28
C PHE A 186 11.60 14.12 3.99
N GLY A 187 12.27 13.68 5.06
CA GLY A 187 13.39 12.76 5.01
C GLY A 187 12.99 11.30 5.21
N PHE A 188 14.00 10.43 5.26
CA PHE A 188 13.81 9.00 5.51
C PHE A 188 13.16 8.71 6.86
N GLU A 189 13.60 9.41 7.93
CA GLU A 189 13.04 9.26 9.28
C GLU A 189 11.57 9.67 9.34
N ASP A 190 11.18 10.75 8.66
CA ASP A 190 9.77 11.19 8.60
C ASP A 190 8.88 10.14 7.93
N ILE A 191 9.40 9.44 6.90
CA ILE A 191 8.69 8.34 6.24
C ILE A 191 8.58 7.14 7.16
N ILE A 192 9.66 6.78 7.88
CA ILE A 192 9.58 5.74 8.92
C ILE A 192 8.47 6.12 9.89
N ASP A 193 8.48 7.32 10.44
CA ASP A 193 7.54 7.78 11.45
C ASP A 193 6.10 7.84 10.95
N ALA A 194 5.87 8.33 9.72
CA ALA A 194 4.55 8.34 9.10
C ALA A 194 3.99 6.93 8.90
N CYS A 195 4.88 5.96 8.65
CA CYS A 195 4.57 4.56 8.43
C CYS A 195 4.68 3.69 9.68
N LYS A 196 5.09 4.24 10.84
CA LYS A 196 5.12 3.51 12.11
C LYS A 196 3.71 3.05 12.47
N ASP A 197 3.65 1.85 13.03
CA ASP A 197 2.44 1.07 13.24
C ASP A 197 1.29 1.88 13.86
N ALA A 198 0.09 1.59 13.37
CA ALA A 198 -1.12 1.89 14.12
C ALA A 198 -1.24 0.93 15.30
N PRO A 199 -1.52 1.42 16.52
CA PRO A 199 -1.56 0.55 17.69
C PRO A 199 -2.78 -0.39 17.59
N ASP A 200 -2.57 -1.68 17.88
CA ASP A 200 -3.51 -2.80 17.87
C ASP A 200 -3.79 -3.48 16.51
N ASP A 201 -3.73 -4.83 16.53
CA ASP A 201 -4.05 -5.69 15.38
C ASP A 201 -5.50 -5.45 14.90
N GLY A 202 -5.64 -5.17 13.60
CA GLY A 202 -6.96 -4.96 12.98
C GLY A 202 -7.35 -3.49 12.76
N GLU A 203 -6.49 -2.54 13.12
CA GLU A 203 -6.64 -1.14 12.69
C GLU A 203 -6.29 -0.92 11.20
N LEU A 204 -6.71 0.23 10.67
CA LEU A 204 -6.41 0.68 9.32
C LEU A 204 -5.50 1.90 9.38
N LEU A 205 -4.37 1.85 8.68
CA LEU A 205 -3.60 3.03 8.33
C LEU A 205 -4.26 3.70 7.12
N ILE A 206 -4.76 4.91 7.30
CA ILE A 206 -5.46 5.65 6.27
C ILE A 206 -4.67 6.91 5.90
N MET A 207 -4.44 7.08 4.60
CA MET A 207 -3.80 8.25 4.02
C MET A 207 -4.74 8.87 3.00
N SER A 208 -5.26 10.06 3.32
CA SER A 208 -6.14 10.83 2.42
C SER A 208 -5.36 12.00 1.83
N VAL A 209 -5.19 12.00 0.51
CA VAL A 209 -4.38 12.95 -0.23
C VAL A 209 -5.30 13.90 -0.98
N TYR A 210 -5.26 15.18 -0.64
CA TYR A 210 -6.06 16.20 -1.33
C TYR A 210 -5.18 16.95 -2.32
N LEU A 211 -5.67 17.07 -3.54
CA LEU A 211 -4.99 17.70 -4.67
C LEU A 211 -5.74 18.96 -5.09
N LYS A 212 -5.00 20.02 -5.39
CA LYS A 212 -5.53 21.28 -5.93
C LYS A 212 -4.97 21.54 -7.32
#